data_AF-A0A524PKX4-F1
#
_entry.id   AF-A0A524PKX4-F1
#
_cell.length_a   1.000
_cell.length_b   1.000
_cell.length_c   1.000
_cell.angle_alpha   90.00
_cell.angle_beta   90.00
_cell.angle_gamma   90.00
#
_symmetry.space_group_name_H-M   'P 1'
#
loop_
_entity.id
_entity.type
_entity.pdbx_description
1 polymer ?
#
loop_
_entity_poly.entity_id
_entity_poly.type
_entity_poly.pdbx_seq_one_letter_code
_entity_poly.pdbx_strand_id
1 'polypeptide(L)'
;MLFLCITALGWALTACGSSSPALATPTSRVPTGSPVVEPTLSKVPETSLASPTSTLETRPTATMILPSPTPDLDAWQQAPIVPPISTRARQIFEQGLAQGNDPRRFSKIGDSETFTSWFLAPFDQTPATYRLGEHASLQAVIDHFSGSYARQSVAARQGFNAASVFAPLWADPVLCLAGETPLACEFRIHQPSYVFVLLGTNDIWHVEDFEDQMRRIIQYAIEQGVLPILGTKADNLEGDGMINRTLYTLALEYDIPLWNFWAAVQDLPQTGLDEDQAHLTFGYNYFDDPEAMQHAWPVRNLTALQVLDAVWRATQP
;
A
#
# COMPACT_ATOMS: atom_id res chain seq x y z
N MET A 1 29.77 -30.50 -61.13
CA MET A 1 30.59 -30.57 -59.92
C MET A 1 30.09 -29.47 -59.00
N LEU A 2 29.64 -29.87 -57.81
CA LEU A 2 29.13 -29.08 -56.67
C LEU A 2 27.83 -28.26 -56.84
N PHE A 3 26.75 -28.88 -56.37
CA PHE A 3 25.55 -28.27 -55.81
C PHE A 3 25.88 -27.40 -54.58
N LEU A 4 25.16 -26.28 -54.39
CA LEU A 4 24.52 -26.00 -53.11
C LEU A 4 23.32 -25.06 -53.30
N CYS A 5 22.15 -25.58 -52.98
CA CYS A 5 20.85 -24.92 -52.98
C CYS A 5 20.76 -23.89 -51.84
N ILE A 6 20.36 -22.66 -52.17
CA ILE A 6 19.84 -21.68 -51.20
C ILE A 6 18.32 -21.71 -51.31
N THR A 7 17.65 -22.28 -50.32
CA THR A 7 16.19 -22.25 -50.18
C THR A 7 15.76 -20.94 -49.54
N ALA A 8 15.21 -20.02 -50.35
CA ALA A 8 14.47 -18.87 -49.88
C ALA A 8 13.01 -19.27 -49.62
N LEU A 9 12.59 -19.28 -48.35
CA LEU A 9 11.21 -19.54 -47.95
C LEU A 9 10.48 -18.20 -47.83
N GLY A 10 9.85 -17.77 -48.92
CA GLY A 10 9.00 -16.59 -48.97
C GLY A 10 7.66 -16.83 -48.29
N TRP A 11 7.31 -15.95 -47.35
CA TRP A 11 6.05 -15.95 -46.61
C TRP A 11 4.88 -15.59 -47.53
N ALA A 12 3.83 -16.43 -47.54
CA ALA A 12 2.57 -16.16 -48.19
C ALA A 12 1.69 -15.28 -47.28
N LEU A 13 1.39 -14.06 -47.73
CA LEU A 13 0.38 -13.19 -47.16
C LEU A 13 -1.02 -13.69 -47.59
N THR A 14 -1.74 -14.35 -46.69
CA THR A 14 -3.19 -14.57 -46.81
C THR A 14 -3.95 -13.45 -46.14
N ALA A 15 -4.54 -12.56 -46.95
CA ALA A 15 -5.54 -11.59 -46.53
C ALA A 15 -6.90 -12.30 -46.39
N CYS A 16 -7.49 -12.28 -45.19
CA CYS A 16 -8.88 -12.70 -44.97
C CYS A 16 -9.73 -11.49 -44.59
N GLY A 17 -10.91 -11.44 -45.21
CA GLY A 17 -11.78 -10.28 -45.31
C GLY A 17 -12.41 -9.81 -44.00
N SER A 18 -12.60 -8.50 -43.95
CA SER A 18 -13.40 -7.80 -42.97
C SER A 18 -14.88 -7.94 -43.30
N SER A 19 -15.59 -8.80 -42.56
CA SER A 19 -17.06 -8.82 -42.51
C SER A 19 -17.53 -8.00 -41.32
N SER A 20 -18.13 -6.85 -41.60
CA SER A 20 -18.75 -5.94 -40.64
C SER A 20 -20.13 -6.49 -40.21
N PRO A 21 -20.43 -6.69 -38.92
CA PRO A 21 -21.79 -7.01 -38.50
C PRO A 21 -22.58 -5.72 -38.24
N ALA A 22 -23.80 -5.69 -38.78
CA ALA A 22 -24.78 -4.62 -38.61
C ALA A 22 -25.18 -4.46 -37.13
N LEU A 23 -25.20 -3.21 -36.65
CA LEU A 23 -25.79 -2.84 -35.36
C LEU A 23 -27.30 -3.12 -35.39
N ALA A 24 -27.75 -4.05 -34.55
CA ALA A 24 -29.14 -4.19 -34.19
C ALA A 24 -29.45 -3.29 -32.98
N THR A 25 -30.37 -2.36 -33.16
CA THR A 25 -30.87 -1.44 -32.12
C THR A 25 -31.70 -2.21 -31.08
N PRO A 26 -31.40 -2.15 -29.77
CA PRO A 26 -32.27 -2.73 -28.76
C PRO A 26 -33.48 -1.82 -28.52
N THR A 27 -34.67 -2.35 -28.80
CA THR A 27 -35.95 -1.73 -28.45
C THR A 27 -36.15 -1.81 -26.93
N SER A 28 -36.06 -0.68 -26.24
CA SER A 28 -36.32 -0.61 -24.79
C SER A 28 -37.83 -0.73 -24.53
N ARG A 29 -38.24 -1.84 -23.92
CA ARG A 29 -39.61 -2.11 -23.51
C ARG A 29 -39.78 -1.64 -22.07
N VAL A 30 -40.52 -0.55 -21.89
CA VAL A 30 -40.89 0.00 -20.58
C VAL A 30 -41.82 -0.98 -19.85
N PRO A 31 -41.49 -1.48 -18.65
CA PRO A 31 -42.44 -2.20 -17.82
C PRO A 31 -43.38 -1.22 -17.13
N THR A 32 -44.66 -1.45 -17.35
CA THR A 32 -45.81 -0.78 -16.73
C THR A 32 -45.88 -1.07 -15.23
N GLY A 33 -46.25 -0.05 -14.44
CA GLY A 33 -46.13 -0.03 -12.99
C GLY A 33 -46.93 -1.08 -12.22
N SER A 34 -46.41 -1.38 -11.02
CA SER A 34 -47.14 -2.03 -9.93
C SER A 34 -47.47 -1.01 -8.83
N PRO A 35 -48.60 -1.19 -8.12
CA PRO A 35 -49.13 -0.18 -7.21
C PRO A 35 -48.29 -0.05 -5.94
N VAL A 36 -48.11 1.21 -5.52
CA VAL A 36 -47.59 1.58 -4.21
C VAL A 36 -48.64 1.24 -3.16
N VAL A 37 -48.27 0.38 -2.20
CA VAL A 37 -49.08 0.13 -1.00
C VAL A 37 -48.66 1.14 0.06
N GLU A 38 -49.60 1.98 0.44
CA GLU A 38 -49.50 2.98 1.51
C GLU A 38 -49.51 2.29 2.89
N PRO A 39 -48.58 2.59 3.81
CA PRO A 39 -48.62 2.03 5.14
C PRO A 39 -49.66 2.76 6.01
N THR A 40 -50.70 2.04 6.39
CA THR A 40 -51.72 2.48 7.35
C THR A 40 -51.12 2.65 8.75
N LEU A 41 -51.15 3.87 9.28
CA LEU A 41 -50.78 4.18 10.67
C LEU A 41 -51.84 3.65 11.64
N SER A 42 -51.55 2.53 12.29
CA SER A 42 -52.33 2.04 13.44
C SER A 42 -51.97 2.81 14.71
N LYS A 43 -52.98 3.43 15.32
CA LYS A 43 -52.91 4.03 16.67
C LYS A 43 -52.73 2.94 17.73
N VAL A 44 -51.67 3.08 18.53
CA VAL A 44 -51.44 2.27 19.75
C VAL A 44 -52.11 2.97 20.95
N PRO A 45 -52.74 2.24 21.89
CA PRO A 45 -53.35 2.83 23.08
C PRO A 45 -52.31 3.30 24.10
N GLU A 46 -52.48 4.52 24.62
CA GLU A 46 -51.77 5.04 25.78
C GLU A 46 -52.08 4.18 27.02
N THR A 47 -51.06 3.55 27.58
CA THR A 47 -51.11 2.91 28.89
C THR A 47 -50.32 3.76 29.88
N SER A 48 -51.00 4.09 30.98
CA SER A 48 -50.57 4.98 32.05
C SER A 48 -49.35 4.49 32.82
N LEU A 49 -48.59 5.47 33.31
CA LEU A 49 -47.23 5.43 33.86
C LEU A 49 -47.12 4.72 35.22
N ALA A 50 -46.10 3.86 35.34
CA ALA A 50 -45.44 3.58 36.61
C ALA A 50 -44.00 4.14 36.52
N SER A 51 -43.67 5.08 37.42
CA SER A 51 -42.34 5.70 37.52
C SER A 51 -41.26 4.66 37.88
N PRO A 52 -40.20 4.51 37.08
CA PRO A 52 -38.98 3.87 37.56
C PRO A 52 -38.17 4.87 38.38
N THR A 53 -37.73 4.43 39.56
CA THR A 53 -36.74 5.10 40.40
C THR A 53 -35.47 5.35 39.59
N SER A 54 -35.11 6.62 39.41
CA SER A 54 -33.88 7.06 38.76
C SER A 54 -32.66 6.56 39.55
N THR A 55 -32.04 5.50 39.05
CA THR A 55 -30.71 5.09 39.46
C THR A 55 -29.75 5.90 38.58
N LEU A 56 -28.90 6.72 39.19
CA LEU A 56 -27.88 7.51 38.49
C LEU A 56 -26.89 6.55 37.81
N GLU A 57 -27.18 6.21 36.56
CA GLU A 57 -26.28 5.49 35.68
C GLU A 57 -25.16 6.44 35.27
N THR A 58 -23.96 6.14 35.74
CA THR A 58 -22.74 6.88 35.45
C THR A 58 -22.39 6.69 33.99
N ARG A 59 -22.81 7.65 33.15
CA ARG A 59 -22.34 7.80 31.77
C ARG A 59 -20.80 7.76 31.79
N PRO A 60 -20.14 6.93 30.97
CA PRO A 60 -18.69 6.99 30.87
C PRO A 60 -18.33 8.38 30.37
N THR A 61 -17.63 9.14 31.21
CA THR A 61 -17.02 10.40 30.85
C THR A 61 -16.13 10.13 29.65
N ALA A 62 -16.41 10.80 28.53
CA ALA A 62 -15.47 10.85 27.42
C ALA A 62 -14.13 11.31 28.00
N THR A 63 -13.15 10.41 28.05
CA THR A 63 -11.79 10.76 28.43
C THR A 63 -11.33 11.79 27.42
N MET A 64 -11.20 13.05 27.84
CA MET A 64 -10.45 14.03 27.06
C MET A 64 -9.05 13.45 26.93
N ILE A 65 -8.72 12.97 25.74
CA ILE A 65 -7.35 12.67 25.35
C ILE A 65 -6.64 14.02 25.52
N LEU A 66 -5.73 14.08 26.50
CA LEU A 66 -4.81 15.22 26.63
C LEU A 66 -4.23 15.49 25.25
N PRO A 67 -4.19 16.74 24.76
CA PRO A 67 -3.51 17.02 23.51
C PRO A 67 -2.08 16.49 23.68
N SER A 68 -1.75 15.45 22.92
CA SER A 68 -0.35 15.06 22.71
C SER A 68 0.39 16.34 22.32
N PRO A 69 1.61 16.57 22.83
CA PRO A 69 2.39 17.73 22.42
C PRO A 69 2.35 17.78 20.89
N THR A 70 1.92 18.91 20.33
CA THR A 70 1.90 19.11 18.88
C THR A 70 3.25 18.64 18.37
N PRO A 71 3.29 17.60 17.50
CA PRO A 71 4.55 17.09 17.02
C PRO A 71 5.37 18.25 16.49
N ASP A 72 6.63 18.32 16.89
CA ASP A 72 7.56 19.20 16.21
C ASP A 72 7.57 18.76 14.74
N LEU A 73 6.92 19.57 13.90
CA LEU A 73 6.68 19.24 12.50
C LEU A 73 7.96 19.23 11.69
N ASP A 74 9.07 19.72 12.24
CA ASP A 74 10.40 19.62 11.64
C ASP A 74 11.17 18.38 12.15
N ALA A 75 10.68 17.69 13.18
CA ALA A 75 11.33 16.50 13.74
C ALA A 75 11.31 15.27 12.83
N TRP A 76 10.49 15.27 11.77
CA TRP A 76 10.37 14.12 10.86
C TRP A 76 11.72 13.77 10.22
N GLN A 77 12.58 14.75 9.95
CA GLN A 77 13.90 14.53 9.37
C GLN A 77 14.84 13.78 10.32
N GLN A 78 14.64 13.91 11.63
CA GLN A 78 15.41 13.22 12.66
C GLN A 78 14.72 11.95 13.18
N ALA A 79 13.55 11.59 12.64
CA ALA A 79 12.88 10.35 12.98
C ALA A 79 13.78 9.14 12.59
N PRO A 80 13.80 8.07 13.39
CA PRO A 80 14.67 6.93 13.12
C PRO A 80 14.28 6.23 11.82
N ILE A 81 15.28 5.73 11.08
CA ILE A 81 15.06 4.94 9.85
C ILE A 81 14.19 3.71 10.17
N VAL A 82 14.53 2.98 11.23
CA VAL A 82 13.72 1.89 11.76
C VAL A 82 12.87 2.42 12.92
N PRO A 83 11.54 2.45 12.82
CA PRO A 83 10.68 3.07 13.83
C PRO A 83 10.60 2.23 15.11
N PRO A 84 10.31 2.85 16.26
CA PRO A 84 9.79 2.12 17.41
C PRO A 84 8.43 1.52 17.06
N ILE A 85 8.15 0.31 17.56
CA ILE A 85 6.87 -0.38 17.32
C ILE A 85 5.99 -0.20 18.56
N SER A 86 4.84 0.42 18.37
CA SER A 86 3.91 0.74 19.44
C SER A 86 3.07 -0.46 19.89
N THR A 87 2.46 -0.35 21.07
CA THR A 87 1.43 -1.30 21.52
C THR A 87 0.23 -1.30 20.57
N ARG A 88 -0.13 -0.13 20.00
CA ARG A 88 -1.23 -0.03 19.04
C ARG A 88 -0.96 -0.82 17.76
N ALA A 89 0.26 -0.78 17.24
CA ALA A 89 0.66 -1.57 16.09
C ALA A 89 0.47 -3.07 16.33
N ARG A 90 0.85 -3.57 17.52
CA ARG A 90 0.59 -4.97 17.92
C ARG A 90 -0.91 -5.29 17.99
N GLN A 91 -1.73 -4.40 18.52
CA GLN A 91 -3.19 -4.60 18.58
C GLN A 91 -3.83 -4.67 17.19
N ILE A 92 -3.37 -3.87 16.22
CA ILE A 92 -3.85 -3.93 14.83
C ILE A 92 -3.51 -5.30 14.22
N PHE A 93 -2.28 -5.78 14.44
CA PHE A 93 -1.87 -7.11 13.98
C PHE A 93 -2.70 -8.23 14.62
N GLU A 94 -2.90 -8.21 15.94
CA GLU A 94 -3.71 -9.20 16.66
C GLU A 94 -5.18 -9.19 16.18
N GLN A 95 -5.74 -8.02 15.89
CA GLN A 95 -7.05 -7.88 15.26
C GLN A 95 -7.07 -8.54 13.87
N GLY A 96 -6.02 -8.34 13.06
CA GLY A 96 -5.87 -8.99 11.76
C GLY A 96 -5.88 -10.51 11.82
N LEU A 97 -5.16 -11.09 12.79
CA LEU A 97 -5.18 -12.54 13.00
C LEU A 97 -6.59 -13.05 13.33
N ALA A 98 -7.34 -12.32 14.15
CA ALA A 98 -8.72 -12.67 14.46
C ALA A 98 -9.67 -12.54 13.25
N GLN A 99 -9.32 -11.70 12.27
CA GLN A 99 -10.05 -11.52 11.02
C GLN A 99 -9.62 -12.50 9.91
N GLY A 100 -8.57 -13.29 10.14
CA GLY A 100 -8.08 -14.30 9.19
C GLY A 100 -6.99 -13.81 8.23
N ASN A 101 -6.32 -12.69 8.53
CA ASN A 101 -5.13 -12.28 7.79
C ASN A 101 -3.97 -13.26 8.02
N ASP A 102 -3.17 -13.49 6.98
CA ASP A 102 -2.06 -14.43 7.03
C ASP A 102 -0.80 -13.73 7.60
N PRO A 103 -0.30 -14.15 8.78
CA PRO A 103 0.88 -13.54 9.41
C PRO A 103 2.16 -13.67 8.60
N ARG A 104 2.17 -14.49 7.55
CA ARG A 104 3.31 -14.69 6.64
C ARG A 104 3.22 -13.84 5.38
N ARG A 105 2.27 -12.91 5.31
CA ARG A 105 2.05 -12.10 4.10
C ARG A 105 2.11 -10.61 4.39
N PHE A 106 2.79 -9.90 3.50
CA PHE A 106 2.71 -8.46 3.41
C PHE A 106 2.33 -8.01 2.00
N SER A 107 1.62 -6.88 1.91
CA SER A 107 1.31 -6.20 0.65
C SER A 107 2.15 -4.94 0.47
N LYS A 108 2.13 -4.40 -0.75
CA LYS A 108 2.79 -3.14 -1.10
C LYS A 108 1.78 -2.24 -1.79
N ILE A 109 1.64 -1.00 -1.33
CA ILE A 109 0.82 0.03 -1.96
C ILE A 109 1.79 1.12 -2.42
N GLY A 110 1.70 1.55 -3.68
CA GLY A 110 2.61 2.57 -4.16
C GLY A 110 2.56 2.83 -5.65
N ASP A 111 3.53 3.58 -6.14
CA ASP A 111 3.64 4.03 -7.52
C ASP A 111 4.64 3.21 -8.35
N SER A 112 5.30 3.81 -9.36
CA SER A 112 6.34 3.20 -10.19
C SER A 112 7.49 2.63 -9.38
N GLU A 113 7.90 3.36 -8.34
CA GLU A 113 9.00 3.01 -7.44
C GLU A 113 8.62 1.85 -6.50
N THR A 114 7.34 1.49 -6.41
CA THR A 114 6.87 0.31 -5.65
C THR A 114 6.49 -0.85 -6.59
N PHE A 115 6.04 -0.53 -7.80
CA PHE A 115 5.61 -1.49 -8.82
C PHE A 115 6.77 -2.25 -9.48
N THR A 116 7.93 -1.63 -9.56
CA THR A 116 9.12 -2.23 -10.20
C THR A 116 9.58 -3.51 -9.51
N SER A 117 10.14 -4.44 -10.31
CA SER A 117 10.80 -5.65 -9.82
C SER A 117 12.09 -5.39 -9.03
N TRP A 118 12.54 -4.14 -8.92
CA TRP A 118 13.71 -3.79 -8.11
C TRP A 118 13.36 -3.66 -6.62
N PHE A 119 12.10 -3.32 -6.31
CA PHE A 119 11.67 -3.22 -4.92
C PHE A 119 11.28 -4.59 -4.37
N LEU A 120 12.08 -5.07 -3.43
CA LEU A 120 11.89 -6.30 -2.67
C LEU A 120 11.88 -7.62 -3.46
N ALA A 121 11.43 -7.66 -4.72
CA ALA A 121 11.33 -8.89 -5.49
C ALA A 121 12.62 -9.75 -5.56
N PRO A 122 13.84 -9.20 -5.54
CA PRO A 122 15.08 -9.99 -5.47
C PRO A 122 15.16 -10.99 -4.30
N PHE A 123 14.42 -10.78 -3.20
CA PHE A 123 14.44 -11.66 -2.02
C PHE A 123 13.62 -12.95 -2.19
N ASP A 124 12.82 -13.06 -3.26
CA ASP A 124 12.07 -14.27 -3.62
C ASP A 124 12.65 -15.02 -4.84
N GLN A 125 13.76 -14.53 -5.41
CA GLN A 125 14.34 -15.11 -6.63
C GLN A 125 15.17 -16.36 -6.33
N THR A 126 15.11 -17.33 -7.24
CA THR A 126 15.94 -18.54 -7.21
C THR A 126 16.69 -18.69 -8.54
N PRO A 127 18.04 -18.68 -8.55
CA PRO A 127 18.94 -18.49 -7.40
C PRO A 127 18.82 -17.08 -6.79
N ALA A 128 19.23 -16.94 -5.53
CA ALA A 128 19.20 -15.66 -4.82
C ALA A 128 20.03 -14.60 -5.56
N THR A 129 19.46 -13.41 -5.75
CA THR A 129 20.10 -12.27 -6.44
C THR A 129 20.48 -11.15 -5.46
N TYR A 130 20.66 -11.49 -4.19
CA TYR A 130 21.06 -10.56 -3.11
C TYR A 130 22.22 -11.14 -2.29
N ARG A 131 22.96 -10.27 -1.60
CA ARG A 131 24.00 -10.63 -0.62
C ARG A 131 23.75 -9.86 0.66
N LEU A 132 23.53 -10.57 1.77
CA LEU A 132 23.19 -9.93 3.05
C LEU A 132 24.39 -9.35 3.80
N GLY A 133 25.60 -9.85 3.54
CA GLY A 133 26.79 -9.39 4.25
C GLY A 133 26.65 -9.49 5.78
N GLU A 134 26.95 -8.39 6.47
CA GLU A 134 26.82 -8.27 7.92
C GLU A 134 25.37 -8.36 8.43
N HIS A 135 24.37 -8.26 7.52
CA HIS A 135 22.95 -8.34 7.84
C HIS A 135 22.37 -9.75 7.71
N ALA A 136 23.20 -10.80 7.88
CA ALA A 136 22.77 -12.19 7.74
C ALA A 136 21.58 -12.57 8.65
N SER A 137 21.35 -11.85 9.75
CA SER A 137 20.17 -12.02 10.61
C SER A 137 18.83 -11.74 9.92
N LEU A 138 18.82 -10.93 8.84
CA LEU A 138 17.63 -10.64 8.04
C LEU A 138 17.16 -11.82 7.19
N GLN A 139 17.94 -12.90 7.09
CA GLN A 139 17.48 -14.10 6.38
C GLN A 139 16.19 -14.66 7.00
N ALA A 140 16.01 -14.54 8.32
CA ALA A 140 14.82 -15.03 9.00
C ALA A 140 13.53 -14.32 8.55
N VAL A 141 13.59 -12.99 8.34
CA VAL A 141 12.42 -12.24 7.85
C VAL A 141 12.15 -12.56 6.38
N ILE A 142 13.20 -12.73 5.57
CA ILE A 142 13.10 -13.16 4.17
C ILE A 142 12.39 -14.52 4.06
N ASP A 143 12.80 -15.50 4.87
CA ASP A 143 12.20 -16.82 4.87
C ASP A 143 10.74 -16.81 5.40
N HIS A 144 10.44 -15.93 6.35
CA HIS A 144 9.09 -15.81 6.93
C HIS A 144 8.07 -15.29 5.91
N PHE A 145 8.44 -14.28 5.13
CA PHE A 145 7.56 -13.64 4.15
C PHE A 145 7.77 -14.10 2.70
N SER A 146 8.42 -15.25 2.50
CA SER A 146 8.63 -15.80 1.16
C SER A 146 7.31 -15.89 0.38
N GLY A 147 7.33 -15.39 -0.85
CA GLY A 147 6.19 -15.26 -1.76
C GLY A 147 5.53 -13.88 -1.74
N SER A 148 5.76 -13.04 -0.72
CA SER A 148 5.27 -11.65 -0.70
C SER A 148 6.24 -10.66 -1.37
N TYR A 149 7.54 -10.99 -1.42
CA TYR A 149 8.56 -10.09 -1.94
C TYR A 149 8.43 -9.88 -3.45
N ALA A 150 8.38 -10.96 -4.23
CA ALA A 150 8.26 -10.90 -5.70
C ALA A 150 6.83 -10.71 -6.18
N ARG A 151 5.83 -10.87 -5.31
CA ARG A 151 4.43 -10.65 -5.70
C ARG A 151 4.22 -9.20 -6.08
N GLN A 152 3.74 -8.98 -7.30
CA GLN A 152 3.30 -7.68 -7.76
C GLN A 152 1.92 -7.38 -7.15
N SER A 153 1.85 -6.32 -6.35
CA SER A 153 0.58 -5.87 -5.76
C SER A 153 -0.31 -5.23 -6.81
N VAL A 154 -1.61 -5.53 -6.78
CA VAL A 154 -2.59 -4.84 -7.65
C VAL A 154 -2.92 -3.42 -7.15
N ALA A 155 -2.48 -3.09 -5.94
CA ALA A 155 -2.54 -1.74 -5.36
C ALA A 155 -1.24 -0.94 -5.57
N ALA A 156 -0.34 -1.41 -6.44
CA ALA A 156 0.82 -0.65 -6.90
C ALA A 156 0.84 -0.58 -8.43
N ARG A 157 1.11 0.60 -8.98
CA ARG A 157 1.23 0.80 -10.44
C ARG A 157 1.94 2.10 -10.76
N GLN A 158 2.59 2.15 -11.92
CA GLN A 158 3.16 3.40 -12.45
C GLN A 158 2.11 4.53 -12.45
N GLY A 159 2.49 5.68 -11.90
CA GLY A 159 1.66 6.88 -11.81
C GLY A 159 0.58 6.85 -10.72
N PHE A 160 0.51 5.82 -9.87
CA PHE A 160 -0.41 5.84 -8.73
C PHE A 160 -0.04 6.96 -7.74
N ASN A 161 -1.10 7.56 -7.19
CA ASN A 161 -1.07 8.51 -6.10
C ASN A 161 -2.05 8.03 -5.00
N ALA A 162 -2.19 8.76 -3.89
CA ALA A 162 -3.03 8.37 -2.76
C ALA A 162 -4.52 8.18 -3.13
N ALA A 163 -5.04 8.92 -4.10
CA ALA A 163 -6.42 8.73 -4.57
C ALA A 163 -6.59 7.49 -5.48
N SER A 164 -5.55 7.13 -6.24
CA SER A 164 -5.61 6.09 -7.28
C SER A 164 -6.03 4.72 -6.74
N VAL A 165 -5.59 4.38 -5.54
CA VAL A 165 -5.83 3.06 -4.92
C VAL A 165 -7.30 2.83 -4.53
N PHE A 166 -8.11 3.89 -4.52
CA PHE A 166 -9.55 3.84 -4.28
C PHE A 166 -10.39 3.97 -5.55
N ALA A 167 -9.80 4.18 -6.73
CA ALA A 167 -10.55 4.32 -7.96
C ALA A 167 -10.72 2.96 -8.66
N PRO A 168 -11.94 2.40 -8.77
CA PRO A 168 -12.17 1.11 -9.42
C PRO A 168 -11.74 1.07 -10.90
N LEU A 169 -11.63 2.24 -11.54
CA LEU A 169 -11.09 2.36 -12.90
C LEU A 169 -9.68 1.78 -13.03
N TRP A 170 -8.90 1.78 -11.94
CA TRP A 170 -7.53 1.28 -11.93
C TRP A 170 -7.41 -0.19 -11.50
N ALA A 171 -8.51 -0.83 -11.12
CA ALA A 171 -8.50 -2.22 -10.69
C ALA A 171 -8.15 -3.17 -11.86
N ASP A 172 -7.43 -4.24 -11.56
CA ASP A 172 -7.10 -5.28 -12.53
C ASP A 172 -8.38 -6.08 -12.87
N PRO A 173 -8.88 -6.07 -14.12
CA PRO A 173 -10.14 -6.70 -14.47
C PRO A 173 -10.08 -8.24 -14.48
N VAL A 174 -8.88 -8.83 -14.40
CA VAL A 174 -8.67 -10.28 -14.32
C VAL A 174 -8.68 -10.75 -12.87
N LEU A 175 -8.09 -9.96 -11.96
CA LEU A 175 -7.91 -10.34 -10.55
C LEU A 175 -8.98 -9.75 -9.61
N CYS A 176 -9.54 -8.60 -9.97
CA CYS A 176 -10.46 -7.84 -9.13
C CYS A 176 -11.92 -8.02 -9.52
N LEU A 177 -12.81 -7.92 -8.54
CA LEU A 177 -14.24 -7.96 -8.76
C LEU A 177 -14.72 -6.68 -9.45
N ALA A 178 -15.87 -6.76 -10.15
CA ALA A 178 -16.46 -5.59 -10.78
C ALA A 178 -16.80 -4.51 -9.72
N GLY A 179 -16.28 -3.29 -9.91
CA GLY A 179 -16.47 -2.18 -8.99
C GLY A 179 -15.57 -2.19 -7.75
N GLU A 180 -14.70 -3.20 -7.60
CA GLU A 180 -13.71 -3.27 -6.53
C GLU A 180 -12.58 -2.26 -6.76
N THR A 181 -12.03 -1.69 -5.67
CA THR A 181 -10.87 -0.80 -5.76
C THR A 181 -9.57 -1.61 -5.80
N PRO A 182 -8.46 -1.06 -6.35
CA PRO A 182 -7.15 -1.71 -6.27
C PRO A 182 -6.76 -2.16 -4.86
N LEU A 183 -6.98 -1.29 -3.86
CA LEU A 183 -6.66 -1.58 -2.46
C LEU A 183 -7.50 -2.72 -1.88
N ALA A 184 -8.82 -2.68 -2.09
CA ALA A 184 -9.72 -3.72 -1.60
C ALA A 184 -9.42 -5.08 -2.26
N CYS A 185 -9.16 -5.06 -3.57
CA CYS A 185 -8.77 -6.24 -4.33
C CYS A 185 -7.49 -6.87 -3.79
N GLU A 186 -6.45 -6.06 -3.55
CA GLU A 186 -5.17 -6.52 -3.01
C GLU A 186 -5.35 -7.22 -1.65
N PHE A 187 -6.09 -6.62 -0.73
CA PHE A 187 -6.33 -7.22 0.59
C PHE A 187 -7.18 -8.48 0.50
N ARG A 188 -8.18 -8.53 -0.38
CA ARG A 188 -8.99 -9.73 -0.58
C ARG A 188 -8.18 -10.91 -1.12
N ILE A 189 -7.36 -10.68 -2.15
CA ILE A 189 -6.64 -11.77 -2.83
C ILE A 189 -5.36 -12.18 -2.12
N HIS A 190 -4.75 -11.27 -1.34
CA HIS A 190 -3.50 -11.55 -0.64
C HIS A 190 -3.69 -11.83 0.85
N GLN A 191 -4.72 -11.26 1.51
CA GLN A 191 -4.97 -11.36 2.95
C GLN A 191 -3.73 -11.05 3.81
N PRO A 192 -3.06 -9.89 3.60
CA PRO A 192 -1.82 -9.58 4.29
C PRO A 192 -2.04 -9.22 5.76
N SER A 193 -1.07 -9.50 6.62
CA SER A 193 -1.04 -8.93 7.98
C SER A 193 -0.33 -7.58 8.05
N TYR A 194 0.51 -7.26 7.07
CA TYR A 194 1.28 -6.01 7.01
C TYR A 194 1.17 -5.37 5.62
N VAL A 195 1.28 -4.05 5.54
CA VAL A 195 1.32 -3.38 4.24
C VAL A 195 2.29 -2.19 4.26
N PHE A 196 3.22 -2.16 3.30
CA PHE A 196 3.98 -0.95 3.02
C PHE A 196 3.12 0.03 2.23
N VAL A 197 3.05 1.29 2.69
CA VAL A 197 2.38 2.38 1.98
C VAL A 197 3.42 3.40 1.55
N LEU A 198 3.73 3.41 0.26
CA LEU A 198 4.83 4.11 -0.37
C LEU A 198 4.28 5.00 -1.50
N LEU A 199 3.58 6.06 -1.11
CA LEU A 199 2.93 7.04 -2.00
C LEU A 199 3.35 8.46 -1.65
N GLY A 200 3.18 9.38 -2.59
CA GLY A 200 3.40 10.80 -2.41
C GLY A 200 4.11 11.48 -3.59
N THR A 201 5.00 10.79 -4.33
CA THR A 201 5.77 11.43 -5.42
C THR A 201 4.88 11.87 -6.57
N ASN A 202 3.76 11.18 -6.82
CA ASN A 202 2.75 11.62 -7.79
C ASN A 202 1.66 12.52 -7.18
N ASP A 203 1.66 12.71 -5.87
CA ASP A 203 0.69 13.53 -5.15
C ASP A 203 1.08 15.02 -5.13
N ILE A 204 2.26 15.39 -5.64
CA ILE A 204 2.71 16.81 -5.72
C ILE A 204 1.74 17.70 -6.49
N TRP A 205 0.93 17.10 -7.37
CA TRP A 205 -0.05 17.80 -8.19
C TRP A 205 -1.38 18.03 -7.46
N HIS A 206 -1.56 17.40 -6.30
CA HIS A 206 -2.78 17.38 -5.49
C HIS A 206 -2.44 17.30 -3.98
N VAL A 207 -1.46 18.08 -3.53
CA VAL A 207 -0.92 18.03 -2.15
C VAL A 207 -2.02 18.33 -1.12
N GLU A 208 -2.97 19.19 -1.47
CA GLU A 208 -4.12 19.56 -0.65
C GLU A 208 -5.01 18.38 -0.26
N ASP A 209 -5.07 17.34 -1.11
CA ASP A 209 -5.88 16.15 -0.88
C ASP A 209 -5.07 15.01 -0.24
N PHE A 210 -3.74 15.12 -0.22
CA PHE A 210 -2.83 14.03 0.14
C PHE A 210 -3.09 13.50 1.56
N GLU A 211 -3.24 14.40 2.55
CA GLU A 211 -3.50 14.00 3.94
C GLU A 211 -4.79 13.19 4.06
N ASP A 212 -5.88 13.68 3.47
CA ASP A 212 -7.19 13.02 3.54
C ASP A 212 -7.18 11.66 2.83
N GLN A 213 -6.50 11.54 1.70
CA GLN A 213 -6.36 10.26 1.01
C GLN A 213 -5.50 9.28 1.81
N MET A 214 -4.36 9.73 2.35
CA MET A 214 -3.50 8.88 3.19
C MET A 214 -4.21 8.43 4.46
N ARG A 215 -4.96 9.33 5.11
CA ARG A 215 -5.83 9.02 6.25
C ARG A 215 -6.81 7.91 5.90
N ARG A 216 -7.45 7.99 4.74
CA ARG A 216 -8.39 6.98 4.24
C ARG A 216 -7.71 5.63 3.97
N ILE A 217 -6.49 5.62 3.43
CA ILE A 217 -5.69 4.40 3.24
C ILE A 217 -5.38 3.75 4.60
N ILE A 218 -4.90 4.54 5.57
CA ILE A 218 -4.53 4.06 6.90
C ILE A 218 -5.75 3.48 7.63
N GLN A 219 -6.87 4.21 7.64
CA GLN A 219 -8.11 3.75 8.26
C GLN A 219 -8.61 2.46 7.61
N TYR A 220 -8.62 2.38 6.28
CA TYR A 220 -9.02 1.17 5.57
C TYR A 220 -8.12 -0.03 5.92
N ALA A 221 -6.80 0.15 5.96
CA ALA A 221 -5.87 -0.91 6.38
C ALA A 221 -6.16 -1.40 7.80
N ILE A 222 -6.31 -0.48 8.75
CA ILE A 222 -6.60 -0.80 10.15
C ILE A 222 -7.96 -1.52 10.29
N GLU A 223 -8.99 -1.06 9.57
CA GLU A 223 -10.33 -1.68 9.58
C GLU A 223 -10.27 -3.13 9.07
N GLN A 224 -9.47 -3.40 8.04
CA GLN A 224 -9.21 -4.73 7.51
C GLN A 224 -8.18 -5.53 8.32
N GLY A 225 -7.75 -5.03 9.49
CA GLY A 225 -6.78 -5.70 10.35
C GLY A 225 -5.38 -5.86 9.73
N VAL A 226 -5.04 -5.01 8.77
CA VAL A 226 -3.72 -4.98 8.13
C VAL A 226 -2.92 -3.87 8.80
N LEU A 227 -1.72 -4.16 9.32
CA LEU A 227 -0.86 -3.15 9.94
C LEU A 227 -0.17 -2.30 8.86
N PRO A 228 -0.51 -1.01 8.69
CA PRO A 228 0.20 -0.14 7.76
C PRO A 228 1.59 0.23 8.29
N ILE A 229 2.58 0.19 7.40
CA ILE A 229 3.93 0.71 7.58
C ILE A 229 4.07 1.83 6.55
N LEU A 230 4.06 3.08 7.01
CA LEU A 230 4.25 4.24 6.13
C LEU A 230 5.73 4.39 5.78
N GLY A 231 6.06 4.80 4.56
CA GLY A 231 7.44 5.11 4.17
C GLY A 231 7.55 6.53 3.61
N THR A 232 8.52 7.31 4.10
CA THR A 232 8.81 8.63 3.54
C THR A 232 9.42 8.54 2.12
N LYS A 233 9.25 9.59 1.32
CA LYS A 233 9.87 9.74 0.00
C LYS A 233 11.33 10.15 0.12
N ALA A 234 12.17 9.66 -0.79
CA ALA A 234 13.52 10.19 -0.96
C ALA A 234 13.52 11.62 -1.54
N ASP A 235 12.65 11.87 -2.51
CA ASP A 235 12.50 13.17 -3.16
C ASP A 235 11.82 14.22 -2.27
N ASN A 236 12.05 15.48 -2.62
CA ASN A 236 11.35 16.64 -2.09
C ASN A 236 10.88 17.53 -3.26
N LEU A 237 10.14 16.94 -4.21
CA LEU A 237 9.63 17.66 -5.37
C LEU A 237 8.69 18.82 -4.98
N GLU A 238 8.01 18.72 -3.83
CA GLU A 238 7.21 19.81 -3.26
C GLU A 238 8.06 20.99 -2.74
N GLY A 239 9.36 20.77 -2.51
CA GLY A 239 10.34 21.78 -2.11
C GLY A 239 10.36 22.12 -0.61
N ASP A 240 9.28 21.89 0.11
CA ASP A 240 9.13 22.23 1.54
C ASP A 240 9.02 21.02 2.48
N GLY A 241 9.08 19.80 1.94
CA GLY A 241 8.99 18.54 2.67
C GLY A 241 7.59 18.24 3.23
N MET A 242 6.55 18.95 2.78
CA MET A 242 5.19 18.81 3.31
C MET A 242 4.68 17.38 3.23
N ILE A 243 4.96 16.62 2.17
CA ILE A 243 4.42 15.27 2.00
C ILE A 243 5.02 14.34 3.07
N ASN A 244 6.34 14.39 3.28
CA ASN A 244 6.99 13.59 4.31
C ASN A 244 6.58 13.99 5.73
N ARG A 245 6.39 15.29 5.97
CA ARG A 245 5.85 15.81 7.23
C ARG A 245 4.42 15.30 7.50
N THR A 246 3.58 15.25 6.48
CA THR A 246 2.22 14.70 6.57
C THR A 246 2.27 13.21 6.91
N LEU A 247 3.10 12.42 6.23
CA LEU A 247 3.29 11.00 6.53
C LEU A 247 3.74 10.78 7.98
N TYR A 248 4.69 11.59 8.47
CA TYR A 248 5.15 11.53 9.85
C TYR A 248 4.05 11.89 10.86
N THR A 249 3.29 12.95 10.58
CA THR A 249 2.19 13.38 11.45
C THR A 249 1.10 12.31 11.53
N LEU A 250 0.74 11.70 10.41
CA LEU A 250 -0.24 10.61 10.37
C LEU A 250 0.27 9.36 11.09
N ALA A 251 1.56 9.02 10.96
CA ALA A 251 2.12 7.88 11.69
C ALA A 251 2.01 8.06 13.22
N LEU A 252 2.28 9.27 13.71
CA LEU A 252 2.10 9.63 15.12
C LEU A 252 0.64 9.62 15.54
N GLU A 253 -0.26 10.16 14.70
CA GLU A 253 -1.68 10.23 14.98
C GLU A 253 -2.32 8.85 15.13
N TYR A 254 -1.98 7.92 14.23
CA TYR A 254 -2.50 6.55 14.25
C TYR A 254 -1.68 5.59 15.12
N ASP A 255 -0.56 6.05 15.67
CA ASP A 255 0.40 5.27 16.46
C ASP A 255 0.87 4.01 15.69
N ILE A 256 1.27 4.20 14.43
CA ILE A 256 1.71 3.15 13.48
C ILE A 256 3.17 3.36 13.02
N PRO A 257 3.85 2.32 12.53
CA PRO A 257 5.24 2.43 12.09
C PRO A 257 5.44 3.38 10.91
N LEU A 258 6.47 4.24 10.99
CA LEU A 258 6.99 5.04 9.88
C LEU A 258 8.44 4.66 9.58
N TRP A 259 8.69 4.09 8.42
CA TRP A 259 10.02 3.93 7.86
C TRP A 259 10.51 5.27 7.30
N ASN A 260 11.52 5.87 7.95
CA ASN A 260 12.12 7.10 7.45
C ASN A 260 13.15 6.83 6.35
N PHE A 261 12.65 6.44 5.17
CA PHE A 261 13.51 6.17 4.01
C PHE A 261 14.25 7.42 3.53
N TRP A 262 13.63 8.60 3.62
CA TRP A 262 14.30 9.88 3.34
C TRP A 262 15.63 10.00 4.10
N ALA A 263 15.60 9.78 5.42
CA ALA A 263 16.80 9.86 6.26
C ALA A 263 17.85 8.80 5.90
N ALA A 264 17.44 7.64 5.37
CA ALA A 264 18.35 6.57 5.00
C ALA A 264 19.24 6.91 3.79
N VAL A 265 18.82 7.85 2.93
CA VAL A 265 19.49 8.13 1.66
C VAL A 265 20.19 9.49 1.60
N GLN A 266 20.07 10.34 2.62
CA GLN A 266 20.62 11.71 2.56
C GLN A 266 22.14 11.75 2.40
N ASP A 267 22.85 10.76 2.93
CA ASP A 267 24.31 10.67 2.82
C ASP A 267 24.80 10.07 1.49
N LEU A 268 23.88 9.61 0.63
CA LEU A 268 24.22 9.07 -0.69
C LEU A 268 24.56 10.18 -1.69
N PRO A 269 25.36 9.88 -2.73
CA PRO A 269 25.49 10.75 -3.90
C PRO A 269 24.12 11.16 -4.44
N GLN A 270 23.95 12.46 -4.68
CA GLN A 270 22.68 13.05 -5.13
C GLN A 270 21.48 12.68 -4.24
N THR A 271 21.70 12.44 -2.94
CA THR A 271 20.67 11.98 -1.98
C THR A 271 19.98 10.68 -2.43
N GLY A 272 20.63 9.90 -3.28
CA GLY A 272 20.08 8.66 -3.81
C GLY A 272 19.12 8.84 -5.00
N LEU A 273 19.01 10.05 -5.57
CA LEU A 273 18.11 10.36 -6.68
C LEU A 273 18.87 10.45 -8.01
N ASP A 274 18.21 10.02 -9.08
CA ASP A 274 18.66 10.22 -10.47
C ASP A 274 18.54 11.69 -10.91
N GLU A 275 18.94 11.99 -12.15
CA GLU A 275 18.97 13.34 -12.71
C GLU A 275 17.60 14.06 -12.67
N ASP A 276 16.49 13.31 -12.67
CA ASP A 276 15.14 13.86 -12.61
C ASP A 276 14.67 14.22 -11.19
N GLN A 277 15.49 13.95 -10.17
CA GLN A 277 15.23 14.23 -8.76
C GLN A 277 13.98 13.53 -8.20
N ALA A 278 13.51 12.47 -8.86
CA ALA A 278 12.33 11.71 -8.46
C ALA A 278 12.64 10.21 -8.34
N HIS A 279 13.31 9.63 -9.33
CA HIS A 279 13.62 8.20 -9.35
C HIS A 279 14.90 7.88 -8.59
N LEU A 280 14.97 6.64 -8.08
CA LEU A 280 16.09 6.18 -7.27
C LEU A 280 17.25 5.66 -8.11
N THR A 281 18.48 6.02 -7.71
CA THR A 281 19.70 5.49 -8.33
C THR A 281 19.80 3.97 -8.17
N PHE A 282 20.10 3.29 -9.28
CA PHE A 282 20.13 1.82 -9.34
C PHE A 282 21.42 1.21 -8.78
N GLY A 283 21.26 0.21 -7.92
CA GLY A 283 22.33 -0.69 -7.46
C GLY A 283 21.77 -2.07 -7.15
N TYR A 284 22.62 -3.09 -7.22
CA TYR A 284 22.25 -4.45 -6.80
C TYR A 284 22.11 -4.56 -5.29
N ASN A 285 21.26 -5.48 -4.79
CA ASN A 285 21.08 -5.76 -3.36
C ASN A 285 22.27 -6.53 -2.76
N TYR A 286 23.48 -6.00 -2.93
CA TYR A 286 24.72 -6.53 -2.40
C TYR A 286 25.15 -5.64 -1.23
N PHE A 287 24.65 -5.98 -0.03
CA PHE A 287 24.83 -5.13 1.14
C PHE A 287 26.26 -5.18 1.72
N ASP A 288 27.06 -6.14 1.28
CA ASP A 288 28.51 -6.25 1.55
C ASP A 288 29.39 -5.51 0.54
N ASP A 289 28.78 -4.84 -0.45
CA ASP A 289 29.48 -4.13 -1.52
C ASP A 289 29.36 -2.61 -1.34
N PRO A 290 30.44 -1.91 -0.93
CA PRO A 290 30.41 -0.47 -0.72
C PRO A 290 30.03 0.33 -1.97
N GLU A 291 30.31 -0.17 -3.19
CA GLU A 291 29.96 0.52 -4.43
C GLU A 291 28.45 0.41 -4.70
N ALA A 292 27.88 -0.79 -4.50
CA ALA A 292 26.44 -0.97 -4.58
C ALA A 292 25.72 -0.08 -3.57
N MET A 293 26.23 0.00 -2.34
CA MET A 293 25.66 0.80 -1.24
C MET A 293 25.80 2.33 -1.43
N GLN A 294 26.42 2.81 -2.52
CA GLN A 294 26.33 4.22 -2.94
C GLN A 294 25.05 4.55 -3.71
N HIS A 295 24.17 3.58 -3.93
CA HIS A 295 22.93 3.72 -4.68
C HIS A 295 21.70 3.53 -3.78
N ALA A 296 20.58 4.17 -4.12
CA ALA A 296 19.39 4.18 -3.27
C ALA A 296 18.66 2.83 -3.23
N TRP A 297 18.61 2.09 -4.34
CA TRP A 297 17.91 0.81 -4.39
C TRP A 297 18.34 -0.23 -3.34
N PRO A 298 19.65 -0.50 -3.15
CA PRO A 298 20.08 -1.41 -2.09
C PRO A 298 19.81 -0.85 -0.69
N VAL A 299 19.99 0.45 -0.46
CA VAL A 299 19.65 1.10 0.82
C VAL A 299 18.16 0.98 1.13
N ARG A 300 17.31 1.21 0.13
CA ARG A 300 15.85 1.07 0.22
C ARG A 300 15.45 -0.34 0.60
N ASN A 301 15.97 -1.33 -0.11
CA ASN A 301 15.65 -2.73 0.13
C ASN A 301 16.20 -3.22 1.49
N LEU A 302 17.42 -2.82 1.88
CA LEU A 302 17.99 -3.14 3.18
C LEU A 302 17.15 -2.58 4.33
N THR A 303 16.83 -1.29 4.27
CA THR A 303 16.10 -0.62 5.36
C THR A 303 14.64 -1.05 5.40
N ALA A 304 14.00 -1.36 4.26
CA ALA A 304 12.69 -2.01 4.24
C ALA A 304 12.71 -3.38 4.95
N LEU A 305 13.73 -4.21 4.71
CA LEU A 305 13.88 -5.49 5.42
C LEU A 305 14.09 -5.30 6.92
N GLN A 306 14.88 -4.32 7.34
CA GLN A 306 15.11 -4.02 8.74
C GLN A 306 13.82 -3.56 9.45
N VAL A 307 13.02 -2.71 8.78
CA VAL A 307 11.71 -2.29 9.30
C VAL A 307 10.75 -3.47 9.37
N LEU A 308 10.68 -4.30 8.33
CA LEU A 308 9.82 -5.48 8.33
C LEU A 308 10.22 -6.47 9.44
N ASP A 309 11.52 -6.70 9.64
CA ASP A 309 12.03 -7.56 10.71
C ASP A 309 11.68 -7.01 12.10
N ALA A 310 11.85 -5.69 12.32
CA ALA A 310 11.49 -5.04 13.57
C ALA A 310 9.99 -5.14 13.88
N VAL A 311 9.14 -4.82 12.89
CA VAL A 311 7.68 -4.92 13.01
C VAL A 311 7.26 -6.37 13.25
N TRP A 312 7.79 -7.31 12.47
CA TRP A 312 7.51 -8.74 12.59
C TRP A 312 7.83 -9.24 13.99
N ARG A 313 9.05 -9.02 14.48
CA ARG A 313 9.49 -9.46 15.82
C ARG A 313 8.68 -8.83 16.95
N ALA A 314 8.30 -7.57 16.83
CA ALA A 314 7.54 -6.87 17.87
C ALA A 314 6.06 -7.29 17.93
N THR A 315 5.51 -7.76 16.80
CA THR A 315 4.10 -8.16 16.68
C THR A 315 3.88 -9.66 16.83
N GLN A 316 4.93 -10.49 16.79
CA GLN A 316 4.79 -11.91 17.09
C GLN A 316 4.21 -12.12 18.52
N PRO A 317 3.31 -13.10 18.69
CA PRO A 317 2.73 -13.46 19.98
C PRO A 317 3.78 -13.71 21.07
#